data_AF-A0A376KXP5-F1
#
_entry.id   AF-A0A376KXP5-F1
#
_cell.length_a   1.000
_cell.length_b   1.000
_cell.length_c   1.000
_cell.angle_alpha   90.00
_cell.angle_beta   90.00
_cell.angle_gamma   90.00
#
_symmetry.space_group_name_H-M   'P 1'
#
loop_
_entity.id
_entity.type
_entity.pdbx_description
1 polymer ?
#
loop_
_entity_poly.entity_id
_entity_poly.type
_entity_poly.pdbx_seq_one_letter_code
_entity_poly.pdbx_strand_id
1 'polypeptide(L)'
;MLKETCVEERSALIHENDSSTKMINTIIGKNYIPSTPFFLLTMLQSIDNEQSSDLKTSSYGYYYQFLITSSLNNASVRKEQLDEIFNYITELAYYFYKKKTKEDSKDNLWDFNHQFCCEYGVQLDFGERFKLLVKAKIMEVVELDNYRFKYNYVYYFFVAKYFSDHLRDEEVVDDIKRLASTLHLKQSMNIFMFLTHHSKEQFILDLITNQAKLLFNKFEPASIDLDSDFINSIVDNLPEVSFIKKDRLEFRRGIEDLKDIQTEQINSDENNNEADVEEKNIENNPSNDEIDLNLELNLTVKSLELLGQLSRNYYGSLKITQKELLLDEAINAPLRSLNFLLSSVRDEPEKTIDMLEQKINQLLEGKKNSTSTEVRALARKILFNMLFTITYSIVSKIASSIGSTHLQLVINRVCDTKNSDAGKLIKLASILEVGQVISIDELKRLNGSLSKNNLSKLLVKALVVNYLYMFERPDKQVQQICAAVNIRYDTISKEIGFQKINK
;
A
#
# COMPACT_ATOMS: atom_id res chain seq x y z
N MET A 1 7.66 -40.41 4.10
CA MET A 1 9.02 -39.95 3.74
C MET A 1 9.04 -39.30 2.36
N LEU A 2 9.31 -39.97 1.23
CA LEU A 2 9.48 -39.29 -0.09
C LEU A 2 8.33 -38.34 -0.50
N LYS A 3 7.07 -38.73 -0.28
CA LYS A 3 5.90 -37.86 -0.54
C LYS A 3 5.77 -36.69 0.45
N GLU A 4 6.21 -36.86 1.70
CA GLU A 4 6.16 -35.79 2.71
C GLU A 4 7.27 -34.77 2.45
N THR A 5 8.51 -35.22 2.15
CA THR A 5 9.61 -34.34 1.74
C THR A 5 9.28 -33.58 0.45
N CYS A 6 8.68 -34.21 -0.57
CA CYS A 6 8.23 -33.47 -1.77
C CYS A 6 7.11 -32.46 -1.49
N VAL A 7 6.25 -32.69 -0.51
CA VAL A 7 5.18 -31.75 -0.11
C VAL A 7 5.75 -30.57 0.69
N GLU A 8 6.75 -30.83 1.54
CA GLU A 8 7.50 -29.81 2.27
C GLU A 8 8.33 -28.94 1.32
N GLU A 9 9.08 -29.53 0.38
CA GLU A 9 9.82 -28.82 -0.66
C GLU A 9 8.89 -27.98 -1.55
N ARG A 10 7.75 -28.55 -1.96
CA ARG A 10 6.75 -27.80 -2.74
C ARG A 10 6.18 -26.62 -1.95
N SER A 11 5.90 -26.81 -0.67
CA SER A 11 5.37 -25.74 0.19
C SER A 11 6.40 -24.62 0.40
N ALA A 12 7.69 -24.97 0.53
CA ALA A 12 8.79 -24.00 0.60
C ALA A 12 8.92 -23.20 -0.71
N LEU A 13 8.90 -23.87 -1.87
CA LEU A 13 8.97 -23.21 -3.18
C LEU A 13 7.77 -22.29 -3.45
N ILE A 14 6.56 -22.69 -3.05
CA ILE A 14 5.37 -21.83 -3.16
C ILE A 14 5.54 -20.59 -2.28
N HIS A 15 6.01 -20.75 -1.05
CA HIS A 15 6.22 -19.62 -0.15
C HIS A 15 7.28 -18.65 -0.69
N GLU A 16 8.37 -19.17 -1.25
CA GLU A 16 9.41 -18.34 -1.89
C GLU A 16 8.88 -17.60 -3.10
N ASN A 17 8.14 -18.29 -3.98
CA ASN A 17 7.50 -17.66 -5.14
C ASN A 17 6.48 -16.58 -4.71
N ASP A 18 5.68 -16.84 -3.68
CA ASP A 18 4.73 -15.88 -3.14
C ASP A 18 5.42 -14.65 -2.55
N SER A 19 6.52 -14.86 -1.83
CA SER A 19 7.35 -13.79 -1.27
C SER A 19 7.97 -12.92 -2.37
N SER A 20 8.58 -13.55 -3.38
CA SER A 20 9.18 -12.86 -4.52
C SER A 20 8.14 -12.13 -5.37
N THR A 21 6.98 -12.74 -5.61
CA THR A 21 5.86 -12.11 -6.34
C THR A 21 5.32 -10.90 -5.57
N LYS A 22 5.08 -11.02 -4.25
CA LYS A 22 4.65 -9.88 -3.42
C LYS A 22 5.69 -8.75 -3.46
N MET A 23 6.97 -9.08 -3.38
CA MET A 23 8.06 -8.11 -3.44
C MET A 23 8.06 -7.36 -4.79
N ILE A 24 8.01 -8.09 -5.91
CA ILE A 24 8.00 -7.52 -7.26
C ILE A 24 6.74 -6.68 -7.49
N ASN A 25 5.55 -7.20 -7.16
CA ASN A 25 4.30 -6.47 -7.34
C ASN A 25 4.25 -5.21 -6.46
N THR A 26 4.87 -5.22 -5.28
CA THR A 26 4.95 -4.01 -4.45
C THR A 26 5.90 -2.96 -5.04
N ILE A 27 7.01 -3.40 -5.65
CA ILE A 27 8.00 -2.51 -6.27
C ILE A 27 7.47 -1.92 -7.59
N ILE A 28 6.86 -2.76 -8.43
CA ILE A 28 6.38 -2.38 -9.78
C ILE A 28 4.99 -1.76 -9.74
N GLY A 29 4.05 -2.38 -9.01
CA GLY A 29 2.62 -2.03 -9.00
C GLY A 29 2.27 -0.68 -8.38
N LYS A 30 3.26 0.13 -8.00
CA LYS A 30 3.08 1.51 -7.55
C LYS A 30 3.55 2.56 -8.58
N ASN A 31 3.78 2.17 -9.84
CA ASN A 31 4.27 3.03 -10.92
C ASN A 31 5.64 3.68 -10.63
N TYR A 32 6.45 3.07 -9.77
CA TYR A 32 7.72 3.66 -9.35
C TYR A 32 8.90 3.26 -10.25
N ILE A 33 8.86 2.06 -10.84
CA ILE A 33 9.86 1.56 -11.79
C ILE A 33 9.13 1.21 -13.09
N PRO A 34 9.66 1.58 -14.27
CA PRO A 34 9.09 1.15 -15.53
C PRO A 34 8.98 -0.38 -15.57
N SER A 35 7.79 -0.91 -15.86
CA SER A 35 7.50 -2.35 -16.03
C SER A 35 8.15 -2.94 -17.28
N THR A 36 9.38 -2.55 -17.59
CA THR A 36 10.14 -3.08 -18.72
C THR A 36 10.81 -4.40 -18.31
N PRO A 37 10.92 -5.37 -19.23
CA PRO A 37 11.54 -6.66 -18.95
C PRO A 37 12.93 -6.55 -18.33
N PHE A 38 13.72 -5.55 -18.72
CA PHE A 38 15.07 -5.33 -18.18
C PHE A 38 15.08 -5.05 -16.67
N PHE A 39 14.18 -4.19 -16.17
CA PHE A 39 14.09 -3.88 -14.75
C PHE A 39 13.58 -5.07 -13.94
N LEU A 40 12.56 -5.77 -14.44
CA LEU A 40 12.02 -6.99 -13.82
C LEU A 40 13.10 -8.08 -13.71
N LEU A 41 13.84 -8.33 -14.80
CA LEU A 41 14.92 -9.32 -14.81
C LEU A 41 16.06 -8.94 -13.87
N THR A 42 16.42 -7.65 -13.81
CA THR A 42 17.46 -7.16 -12.90
C THR A 42 17.05 -7.37 -11.43
N MET A 43 15.78 -7.13 -11.10
CA MET A 43 15.25 -7.41 -9.75
C MET A 43 15.24 -8.91 -9.45
N LEU A 44 14.70 -9.74 -10.34
CA LEU A 44 14.68 -11.19 -10.16
C LEU A 44 16.10 -11.75 -9.95
N GLN A 45 17.05 -11.33 -10.78
CA GLN A 45 18.45 -11.72 -10.65
C GLN A 45 19.08 -11.27 -9.33
N SER A 46 18.67 -10.11 -8.80
CA SER A 46 19.14 -9.61 -7.50
C SER A 46 18.51 -10.33 -6.30
N ILE A 47 17.32 -10.93 -6.47
CA ILE A 47 16.66 -11.77 -5.46
C ILE A 47 17.33 -13.16 -5.43
N ASP A 48 17.68 -13.70 -6.61
CA ASP A 48 18.35 -15.00 -6.75
C ASP A 48 19.81 -14.99 -6.25
N ASN A 49 20.55 -13.92 -6.50
CA ASN A 49 21.96 -13.86 -6.09
C ASN A 49 22.11 -13.73 -4.55
N GLU A 50 22.84 -14.63 -3.91
CA GLU A 50 23.15 -14.54 -2.46
C GLU A 50 24.16 -13.43 -2.11
N GLN A 51 24.90 -12.90 -3.10
CA GLN A 51 25.88 -11.82 -2.90
C GLN A 51 25.23 -10.45 -2.64
N SER A 52 23.91 -10.34 -2.76
CA SER A 52 23.10 -9.19 -2.37
C SER A 52 22.35 -9.45 -1.06
N SER A 53 23.03 -10.03 -0.07
CA SER A 53 22.46 -10.25 1.27
C SER A 53 21.84 -8.98 1.87
N ASP A 54 22.40 -7.81 1.54
CA ASP A 54 21.87 -6.50 1.96
C ASP A 54 20.56 -6.11 1.24
N LEU A 55 20.33 -6.57 0.00
CA LEU A 55 19.07 -6.34 -0.73
C LEU A 55 17.93 -7.22 -0.21
N LYS A 56 18.24 -8.44 0.27
CA LYS A 56 17.23 -9.34 0.87
C LYS A 56 16.65 -8.79 2.17
N THR A 57 17.36 -7.89 2.85
CA THR A 57 17.00 -7.41 4.20
C THR A 57 16.51 -5.97 4.29
N SER A 58 16.62 -5.14 3.25
CA SER A 58 16.31 -3.72 3.42
C SER A 58 15.79 -2.99 2.19
N SER A 59 14.64 -2.32 2.40
CA SER A 59 14.19 -1.04 1.82
C SER A 59 14.25 -0.86 0.29
N TYR A 60 13.08 -0.52 -0.29
CA TYR A 60 12.89 -0.16 -1.71
C TYR A 60 14.01 0.73 -2.27
N GLY A 61 14.49 1.73 -1.51
CA GLY A 61 15.51 2.66 -1.98
C GLY A 61 16.84 2.01 -2.40
N TYR A 62 17.22 0.86 -1.82
CA TYR A 62 18.43 0.14 -2.24
C TYR A 62 18.32 -0.38 -3.67
N TYR A 63 17.13 -0.81 -4.11
CA TYR A 63 16.92 -1.23 -5.49
C TYR A 63 17.11 -0.07 -6.47
N TYR A 64 16.58 1.11 -6.14
CA TYR A 64 16.77 2.30 -6.98
C TYR A 64 18.22 2.74 -7.00
N GLN A 65 18.90 2.76 -5.85
CA GLN A 65 20.32 3.05 -5.78
C GLN A 65 21.13 2.06 -6.64
N PHE A 66 20.78 0.77 -6.59
CA PHE A 66 21.41 -0.25 -7.41
C PHE A 66 21.18 -0.03 -8.91
N LEU A 67 19.96 0.31 -9.33
CA LEU A 67 19.63 0.60 -10.74
C LEU A 67 20.35 1.85 -11.25
N ILE A 68 20.38 2.92 -10.44
CA ILE A 68 21.09 4.17 -10.76
C ILE A 68 22.59 3.89 -10.88
N THR A 69 23.18 3.21 -9.90
CA THR A 69 24.61 2.86 -9.89
C THR A 69 24.98 1.96 -11.06
N SER A 70 24.13 0.97 -11.40
CA SER A 70 24.33 0.11 -12.57
C SER A 70 24.27 0.88 -13.88
N SER A 71 23.38 1.87 -13.99
CA SER A 71 23.28 2.73 -15.17
C SER A 71 24.51 3.62 -15.35
N LEU A 72 25.04 4.15 -14.26
CA LEU A 72 26.31 4.92 -14.25
C LEU A 72 27.51 4.03 -14.60
N ASN A 73 27.59 2.82 -14.04
CA ASN A 73 28.64 1.85 -14.39
C ASN A 73 28.62 1.50 -15.88
N ASN A 74 27.43 1.29 -16.46
CA ASN A 74 27.27 1.05 -17.91
C ASN A 74 27.70 2.24 -18.78
N ALA A 75 27.65 3.46 -18.25
CA ALA A 75 28.18 4.65 -18.91
C ALA A 75 29.70 4.80 -18.80
N SER A 76 30.39 3.85 -18.15
CA SER A 76 31.83 3.82 -17.89
C SER A 76 32.29 4.76 -16.76
N VAL A 77 31.41 5.07 -15.81
CA VAL A 77 31.78 5.79 -14.58
C VAL A 77 32.62 4.90 -13.68
N ARG A 78 33.76 5.41 -13.21
CA ARG A 78 34.62 4.69 -12.26
C ARG A 78 34.05 4.82 -10.85
N LYS A 79 34.26 3.80 -10.01
CA LYS A 79 33.78 3.80 -8.61
C LYS A 79 34.27 5.02 -7.80
N GLU A 80 35.49 5.46 -8.05
CA GLU A 80 36.10 6.64 -7.42
C GLU A 80 35.39 7.96 -7.74
N GLN A 81 34.66 8.03 -8.87
CA GLN A 81 33.94 9.22 -9.32
C GLN A 81 32.46 9.18 -8.94
N LEU A 82 31.97 8.06 -8.40
CA LEU A 82 30.54 7.89 -8.11
C LEU A 82 30.05 8.90 -7.08
N ASP A 83 30.83 9.17 -6.03
CA ASP A 83 30.43 10.10 -4.98
C ASP A 83 30.22 11.51 -5.52
N GLU A 84 31.18 12.03 -6.29
CA GLU A 84 31.10 13.35 -6.92
C GLU A 84 29.94 13.44 -7.91
N ILE A 85 29.71 12.41 -8.73
CA ILE A 85 28.58 12.37 -9.66
C ILE A 85 27.24 12.29 -8.91
N PHE A 86 27.16 11.51 -7.83
CA PHE A 86 25.96 11.46 -7.00
C PHE A 86 25.66 12.82 -6.39
N ASN A 87 26.68 13.52 -5.88
CA ASN A 87 26.52 14.86 -5.34
C ASN A 87 26.04 15.85 -6.41
N TYR A 88 26.65 15.83 -7.60
CA TYR A 88 26.24 16.66 -8.72
C TYR A 88 24.78 16.44 -9.12
N ILE A 89 24.33 15.17 -9.21
CA ILE A 89 22.93 14.86 -9.54
C ILE A 89 21.99 15.26 -8.39
N THR A 90 22.44 15.16 -7.14
CA THR A 90 21.69 15.57 -5.94
C THR A 90 21.41 17.08 -5.99
N GLU A 91 22.43 17.90 -6.21
CA GLU A 91 22.28 19.35 -6.36
C GLU A 91 21.43 19.73 -7.57
N LEU A 92 21.63 19.04 -8.70
CA LEU A 92 20.83 19.27 -9.90
C LEU A 92 19.36 18.95 -9.67
N ALA A 93 19.04 17.86 -8.95
CA ALA A 93 17.67 17.51 -8.62
C ALA A 93 17.03 18.59 -7.73
N TYR A 94 17.74 19.10 -6.73
CA TYR A 94 17.21 20.18 -5.89
C TYR A 94 17.04 21.50 -6.66
N TYR A 95 17.92 21.81 -7.60
CA TYR A 95 17.75 22.94 -8.52
C TYR A 95 16.40 22.89 -9.26
N PHE A 96 16.09 21.75 -9.88
CA PHE A 96 14.80 21.54 -10.57
C PHE A 96 13.62 21.62 -9.60
N TYR A 97 13.76 21.06 -8.40
CA TYR A 97 12.73 21.11 -7.35
C TYR A 97 12.42 22.55 -6.92
N LYS A 98 13.45 23.35 -6.61
CA LYS A 98 13.31 24.73 -6.16
C LYS A 98 12.76 25.65 -7.24
N LYS A 99 13.18 25.46 -8.50
CA LYS A 99 12.68 26.21 -9.66
C LYS A 99 11.26 25.79 -10.07
N LYS A 100 10.77 24.65 -9.55
CA LYS A 100 9.47 24.04 -9.91
C LYS A 100 9.32 23.82 -11.42
N THR A 101 10.41 23.48 -12.11
CA THR A 101 10.39 23.16 -13.55
C THR A 101 10.74 21.69 -13.78
N LYS A 102 10.23 21.09 -14.86
CA LYS A 102 10.55 19.71 -15.28
C LYS A 102 11.71 19.66 -16.27
N GLU A 103 11.93 20.74 -17.02
CA GLU A 103 12.99 20.88 -18.02
C GLU A 103 13.59 22.27 -17.98
N ASP A 104 14.83 22.38 -18.42
CA ASP A 104 15.53 23.66 -18.44
C ASP A 104 16.50 23.77 -19.60
N SER A 105 16.78 25.01 -20.00
CA SER A 105 17.67 25.30 -21.11
C SER A 105 19.12 25.01 -20.75
N LYS A 106 19.90 24.69 -21.79
CA LYS A 106 21.34 24.50 -21.68
C LYS A 106 22.06 25.68 -21.02
N ASP A 107 21.63 26.91 -21.31
CA ASP A 107 22.26 28.13 -20.76
C ASP A 107 22.06 28.21 -19.23
N ASN A 108 20.83 27.99 -18.75
CA ASN A 108 20.53 27.98 -17.31
C ASN A 108 21.28 26.86 -16.58
N LEU A 109 21.46 25.71 -17.24
CA LEU A 109 22.18 24.57 -16.67
C LEU A 109 23.70 24.75 -16.71
N TRP A 110 24.20 25.57 -17.62
CA TRP A 110 25.61 25.99 -17.64
C TRP A 110 25.91 26.87 -16.43
N ASP A 111 25.02 27.82 -16.11
CA ASP A 111 25.11 28.66 -14.92
C ASP A 111 25.05 27.81 -13.63
N PHE A 112 24.15 26.83 -13.57
CA PHE A 112 24.11 25.84 -12.48
C PHE A 112 25.46 25.10 -12.34
N ASN A 113 26.03 24.59 -13.44
CA ASN A 113 27.31 23.87 -13.39
C ASN A 113 28.43 24.78 -12.90
N HIS A 114 28.43 26.06 -13.31
CA HIS A 114 29.41 27.04 -12.85
C HIS A 114 29.27 27.30 -11.35
N GLN A 115 28.04 27.48 -10.85
CA GLN A 115 27.76 27.66 -9.43
C GLN A 115 28.21 26.45 -8.61
N PHE A 116 27.85 25.23 -9.02
CA PHE A 116 28.27 23.99 -8.38
C PHE A 116 29.81 23.88 -8.31
N CYS A 117 30.49 24.16 -9.43
CA CYS A 117 31.95 24.13 -9.47
C CYS A 117 32.59 25.11 -8.48
N CYS A 118 32.02 26.32 -8.35
CA CYS A 118 32.48 27.33 -7.42
C CYS A 118 32.24 26.94 -5.95
N GLU A 119 31.05 26.43 -5.62
CA GLU A 119 30.67 26.05 -4.26
C GLU A 119 31.46 24.83 -3.74
N TYR A 120 31.61 23.81 -4.59
CA TYR A 120 32.26 22.56 -4.22
C TYR A 120 33.77 22.52 -4.53
N GLY A 121 34.31 23.57 -5.18
CA GLY A 121 35.73 23.68 -5.49
C GLY A 121 36.23 22.65 -6.52
N VAL A 122 35.37 22.28 -7.47
CA VAL A 122 35.67 21.27 -8.51
C VAL A 122 35.73 21.91 -9.90
N GLN A 123 36.44 21.26 -10.83
CA GLN A 123 36.50 21.68 -12.23
C GLN A 123 35.82 20.63 -13.11
N LEU A 124 34.58 20.94 -13.53
CA LEU A 124 33.77 20.05 -14.34
C LEU A 124 33.42 20.73 -15.67
N ASP A 125 33.70 20.06 -16.78
CA ASP A 125 33.21 20.47 -18.10
C ASP A 125 31.72 20.13 -18.23
N PHE A 126 30.91 21.15 -18.46
CA PHE A 126 29.46 21.01 -18.64
C PHE A 126 29.12 20.01 -19.76
N GLY A 127 29.82 20.11 -20.91
CA GLY A 127 29.53 19.30 -22.08
C GLY A 127 29.83 17.82 -21.86
N GLU A 128 30.98 17.49 -21.27
CA GLU A 128 31.34 16.11 -20.91
C GLU A 128 30.40 15.56 -19.83
N ARG A 129 30.09 16.36 -18.80
CA ARG A 129 29.19 15.98 -17.71
C ARG A 129 27.80 15.62 -18.23
N PHE A 130 27.16 16.50 -19.00
CA PHE A 130 25.82 16.24 -19.49
C PHE A 130 25.78 15.13 -20.55
N LYS A 131 26.80 14.98 -21.40
CA LYS A 131 26.93 13.81 -22.30
C LYS A 131 26.98 12.51 -21.51
N LEU A 132 27.72 12.49 -20.40
CA LEU A 132 27.80 11.32 -19.51
C LEU A 132 26.45 11.02 -18.86
N LEU A 133 25.75 12.02 -18.34
CA LEU A 133 24.42 11.86 -17.72
C LEU A 133 23.37 11.36 -18.73
N VAL A 134 23.41 11.84 -19.98
CA VAL A 134 22.54 11.36 -21.06
C VAL A 134 22.89 9.92 -21.45
N LYS A 135 24.18 9.59 -21.59
CA LYS A 135 24.65 8.21 -21.85
C LYS A 135 24.22 7.24 -20.73
N ALA A 136 24.28 7.69 -19.48
CA ALA A 136 23.85 6.95 -18.31
C ALA A 136 22.32 6.86 -18.14
N LYS A 137 21.53 7.45 -19.05
CA LYS A 137 20.06 7.50 -18.98
C LYS A 137 19.53 8.18 -17.71
N ILE A 138 20.31 9.10 -17.12
CA ILE A 138 19.90 9.93 -15.99
C ILE A 138 19.14 11.15 -16.52
N MET A 139 19.71 11.81 -17.53
CA MET A 139 19.11 12.94 -18.23
C MET A 139 18.71 12.54 -19.65
N GLU A 140 17.81 13.30 -20.25
CA GLU A 140 17.54 13.27 -21.68
C GLU A 140 17.45 14.69 -22.24
N VAL A 141 17.71 14.80 -23.54
CA VAL A 141 17.58 16.05 -24.30
C VAL A 141 16.21 16.06 -24.95
N VAL A 142 15.45 17.12 -24.72
CA VAL A 142 14.14 17.40 -25.32
C VAL A 142 14.34 18.39 -26.50
N GLU A 143 13.32 18.60 -27.34
CA GLU A 143 13.38 19.57 -28.43
C GLU A 143 13.87 20.95 -27.94
N LEU A 144 14.72 21.62 -28.74
CA LEU A 144 15.37 22.92 -28.44
C LEU A 144 16.50 22.90 -27.38
N ASP A 145 17.28 21.82 -27.26
CA ASP A 145 18.46 21.75 -26.35
C ASP A 145 18.09 21.92 -24.85
N ASN A 146 16.84 21.66 -24.49
CA ASN A 146 16.39 21.56 -23.11
C ASN A 146 16.73 20.19 -22.53
N TYR A 147 17.05 20.14 -21.23
CA TYR A 147 17.34 18.90 -20.52
C TYR A 147 16.32 18.65 -19.42
N ARG A 148 15.97 17.38 -19.24
CA ARG A 148 15.19 16.90 -18.10
C ARG A 148 15.69 15.57 -17.57
N PHE A 149 15.29 15.22 -16.36
CA PHE A 149 15.48 13.86 -15.86
C PHE A 149 14.69 12.88 -16.73
N LYS A 150 15.37 11.84 -17.21
CA LYS A 150 14.76 10.83 -18.08
C LYS A 150 13.71 9.98 -17.37
N TYR A 151 13.91 9.73 -16.09
CA TYR A 151 13.00 8.94 -15.26
C TYR A 151 12.69 9.67 -13.96
N ASN A 152 11.40 9.81 -13.65
CA ASN A 152 10.91 10.49 -12.44
C ASN A 152 11.47 9.89 -11.15
N TYR A 153 11.67 8.57 -11.08
CA TYR A 153 12.24 7.94 -9.89
C TYR A 153 13.67 8.40 -9.59
N VAL A 154 14.48 8.69 -10.63
CA VAL A 154 15.85 9.18 -10.47
C VAL A 154 15.80 10.56 -9.87
N TYR A 155 14.94 11.42 -10.41
CA TYR A 155 14.68 12.75 -9.87
C TYR A 155 14.24 12.69 -8.40
N TYR A 156 13.19 11.91 -8.08
CA TYR A 156 12.67 11.81 -6.71
C TYR A 156 13.69 11.24 -5.72
N PHE A 157 14.49 10.26 -6.13
CA PHE A 157 15.57 9.69 -5.32
C PHE A 157 16.60 10.76 -4.94
N PHE A 158 17.03 11.57 -5.91
CA PHE A 158 18.06 12.57 -5.66
C PHE A 158 17.53 13.82 -4.94
N VAL A 159 16.27 14.24 -5.15
CA VAL A 159 15.64 15.28 -4.30
C VAL A 159 15.59 14.82 -2.85
N ALA A 160 15.19 13.58 -2.61
CA ALA A 160 15.14 13.02 -1.27
C ALA A 160 16.52 12.91 -0.61
N LYS A 161 17.55 12.59 -1.39
CA LYS A 161 18.94 12.60 -0.94
C LYS A 161 19.38 14.02 -0.53
N TYR A 162 19.03 15.04 -1.31
CA TYR A 162 19.32 16.42 -0.92
C TYR A 162 18.70 16.76 0.44
N PHE A 163 17.42 16.41 0.62
CA PHE A 163 16.73 16.61 1.89
C PHE A 163 17.34 15.86 3.07
N SER A 164 17.82 14.63 2.88
CA SER A 164 18.47 13.90 3.96
C SER A 164 19.79 14.53 4.38
N ASP A 165 20.52 15.09 3.42
CA ASP A 165 21.84 15.67 3.64
C ASP A 165 21.74 17.08 4.28
N HIS A 166 20.60 17.76 4.09
CA HIS A 166 20.33 19.15 4.54
C HIS A 166 19.21 19.28 5.60
N LEU A 167 19.00 18.26 6.45
CA LEU A 167 17.96 18.25 7.50
C LEU A 167 18.10 19.34 8.58
N ARG A 168 19.18 20.12 8.57
CA ARG A 168 19.43 21.22 9.52
C ARG A 168 18.99 22.59 8.97
N ASP A 169 18.77 22.69 7.67
CA ASP A 169 18.43 23.95 7.02
C ASP A 169 16.93 24.21 7.14
N GLU A 170 16.55 25.37 7.68
CA GLU A 170 15.14 25.67 7.96
C GLU A 170 14.27 25.66 6.69
N GLU A 171 14.79 26.16 5.57
CA GLU A 171 14.10 26.14 4.27
C GLU A 171 13.79 24.71 3.81
N VAL A 172 14.77 23.81 3.92
CA VAL A 172 14.63 22.39 3.57
C VAL A 172 13.68 21.68 4.52
N VAL A 173 13.74 21.97 5.82
CA VAL A 173 12.80 21.42 6.81
C VAL A 173 11.36 21.82 6.48
N ASP A 174 11.13 23.05 6.01
CA ASP A 174 9.80 23.50 5.60
C ASP A 174 9.34 22.88 4.27
N ASP A 175 10.25 22.64 3.32
CA ASP A 175 9.97 21.82 2.12
C ASP A 175 9.49 20.41 2.52
N ILE A 176 10.18 19.75 3.44
CA ILE A 176 9.84 18.40 3.90
C ILE A 176 8.47 18.39 4.60
N LYS A 177 8.14 19.42 5.39
CA LYS A 177 6.80 19.57 6.00
C LYS A 177 5.70 19.69 4.94
N ARG A 178 5.91 20.49 3.88
CA ARG A 178 4.97 20.61 2.75
C ARG A 178 4.77 19.29 2.01
N LEU A 179 5.84 18.50 1.85
CA LEU A 179 5.74 17.16 1.25
C LEU A 179 4.90 16.22 2.11
N ALA A 180 5.08 16.26 3.43
CA ALA A 180 4.30 15.44 4.36
C ALA A 180 2.81 15.80 4.37
N SER A 181 2.43 17.06 4.12
CA SER A 181 1.02 17.46 4.00
C SER A 181 0.40 17.14 2.63
N THR A 182 1.21 16.80 1.62
CA THR A 182 0.76 16.56 0.23
C THR A 182 1.00 15.12 -0.23
N LEU A 183 1.06 14.15 0.69
CA LEU A 183 1.36 12.73 0.40
C LEU A 183 0.36 12.02 -0.52
N HIS A 184 -0.81 12.61 -0.78
CA HIS A 184 -1.74 12.12 -1.78
C HIS A 184 -1.18 12.30 -3.20
N LEU A 185 -0.27 13.27 -3.41
CA LEU A 185 0.44 13.48 -4.67
C LEU A 185 1.55 12.45 -4.84
N LYS A 186 1.66 11.91 -6.06
CA LYS A 186 2.66 10.91 -6.45
C LYS A 186 4.09 11.39 -6.24
N GLN A 187 4.41 12.63 -6.63
CA GLN A 187 5.73 13.23 -6.41
C GLN A 187 6.07 13.27 -4.91
N SER A 188 5.18 13.83 -4.08
CA SER A 188 5.42 13.99 -2.65
C SER A 188 5.58 12.65 -1.93
N MET A 189 4.72 11.69 -2.24
CA MET A 189 4.81 10.32 -1.72
C MET A 189 6.16 9.68 -2.05
N ASN A 190 6.63 9.82 -3.29
CA ASN A 190 7.87 9.18 -3.75
C ASN A 190 9.10 9.81 -3.14
N ILE A 191 9.17 11.14 -3.14
CA ILE A 191 10.27 11.87 -2.50
C ILE A 191 10.30 11.53 -1.01
N PHE A 192 9.17 11.53 -0.32
CA PHE A 192 9.13 11.19 1.10
C PHE A 192 9.53 9.73 1.36
N MET A 193 9.09 8.79 0.52
CA MET A 193 9.52 7.39 0.59
C MET A 193 11.04 7.27 0.46
N PHE A 194 11.66 7.94 -0.52
CA PHE A 194 13.12 7.94 -0.66
C PHE A 194 13.82 8.66 0.49
N LEU A 195 13.23 9.71 1.03
CA LEU A 195 13.79 10.45 2.16
C LEU A 195 13.89 9.53 3.37
N THR A 196 12.86 8.71 3.60
CA THR A 196 12.89 7.71 4.65
C THR A 196 13.89 6.59 4.39
N HIS A 197 14.33 6.35 3.15
CA HIS A 197 15.43 5.42 2.86
C HIS A 197 16.80 6.04 3.19
N HIS A 198 16.99 7.32 2.86
CA HIS A 198 18.25 8.02 3.08
C HIS A 198 18.46 8.44 4.54
N SER A 199 17.39 8.67 5.30
CA SER A 199 17.46 9.11 6.69
C SER A 199 16.50 8.36 7.61
N LYS A 200 16.95 8.11 8.85
CA LYS A 200 16.17 7.50 9.94
C LYS A 200 15.95 8.47 11.09
N GLU A 201 16.15 9.77 10.84
CA GLU A 201 16.01 10.80 11.86
C GLU A 201 14.60 10.81 12.46
N GLN A 202 14.53 10.95 13.79
CA GLN A 202 13.26 10.91 14.53
C GLN A 202 12.27 11.96 14.02
N PHE A 203 12.79 13.12 13.60
CA PHE A 203 12.01 14.21 12.99
C PHE A 203 11.13 13.73 11.82
N ILE A 204 11.67 12.91 10.91
CA ILE A 204 10.95 12.43 9.73
C ILE A 204 9.82 11.49 10.16
N LEU A 205 10.08 10.61 11.13
CA LEU A 205 9.10 9.68 11.70
C LEU A 205 7.97 10.40 12.44
N ASP A 206 8.33 11.44 13.20
CA ASP A 206 7.36 12.25 13.94
C ASP A 206 6.49 13.06 12.97
N LEU A 207 7.08 13.60 11.90
CA LEU A 207 6.35 14.38 10.92
C LEU A 207 5.24 13.56 10.24
N ILE A 208 5.56 12.38 9.71
CA ILE A 208 4.55 11.51 9.08
C ILE A 208 3.49 11.04 10.08
N THR A 209 3.91 10.72 11.31
CA THR A 209 3.00 10.28 12.38
C THR A 209 2.04 11.40 12.77
N ASN A 210 2.55 12.62 12.92
CA ASN A 210 1.74 13.78 13.30
C ASN A 210 0.78 14.17 12.18
N GLN A 211 1.19 14.09 10.90
CA GLN A 211 0.26 14.29 9.78
C GLN A 211 -0.85 13.24 9.79
N ALA A 212 -0.52 11.96 9.97
CA ALA A 212 -1.52 10.90 10.07
C ALA A 212 -2.52 11.13 11.23
N LYS A 213 -2.04 11.62 12.39
CA LYS A 213 -2.89 11.98 13.54
C LYS A 213 -3.93 13.07 13.25
N LEU A 214 -3.65 13.98 12.32
CA LEU A 214 -4.59 15.04 11.95
C LEU A 214 -5.78 14.49 11.14
N LEU A 215 -5.58 13.38 10.42
CA LEU A 215 -6.60 12.77 9.58
C LEU A 215 -7.72 12.15 10.43
N PHE A 216 -8.96 12.57 10.17
CA PHE A 216 -10.17 12.20 10.87
C PHE A 216 -10.07 12.38 12.39
N ASN A 217 -9.29 13.37 12.87
CA ASN A 217 -8.99 13.57 14.29
C ASN A 217 -10.22 13.88 15.18
N LYS A 218 -11.36 14.24 14.57
CA LYS A 218 -12.65 14.43 15.25
C LYS A 218 -13.32 13.11 15.64
N PHE A 219 -12.88 12.00 15.06
CA PHE A 219 -13.43 10.67 15.30
C PHE A 219 -12.46 9.84 16.10
N GLU A 220 -12.97 9.07 17.06
CA GLU A 220 -12.17 8.04 17.71
C GLU A 220 -11.94 6.84 16.77
N PRO A 221 -10.88 6.05 16.95
CA PRO A 221 -10.69 4.81 16.18
C PRO A 221 -11.88 3.85 16.34
N ALA A 222 -12.39 3.31 15.24
CA ALA A 222 -13.48 2.33 15.26
C ALA A 222 -13.11 1.07 16.06
N SER A 223 -14.00 0.64 16.95
CA SER A 223 -13.88 -0.56 17.77
C SER A 223 -14.43 -1.83 17.10
N ILE A 224 -15.28 -1.69 16.05
CA ILE A 224 -15.94 -2.77 15.27
C ILE A 224 -16.87 -3.67 16.12
N ASP A 225 -17.10 -3.34 17.38
CA ASP A 225 -18.10 -3.93 18.27
C ASP A 225 -19.45 -3.19 18.17
N LEU A 226 -19.82 -2.73 16.96
CA LEU A 226 -21.10 -2.08 16.68
C LEU A 226 -22.24 -2.79 17.38
N ASP A 227 -23.17 -2.01 17.93
CA ASP A 227 -24.29 -2.49 18.74
C ASP A 227 -24.90 -3.73 18.09
N SER A 228 -24.86 -4.83 18.83
CA SER A 228 -25.31 -6.11 18.29
C SER A 228 -26.76 -6.02 17.85
N ASP A 229 -27.58 -5.25 18.57
CA ASP A 229 -28.99 -5.03 18.24
C ASP A 229 -29.16 -4.26 16.93
N PHE A 230 -28.33 -3.25 16.68
CA PHE A 230 -28.31 -2.50 15.42
C PHE A 230 -27.96 -3.41 14.24
N ILE A 231 -26.82 -4.10 14.29
CA ILE A 231 -26.36 -4.96 13.19
C ILE A 231 -27.33 -6.14 12.97
N ASN A 232 -27.85 -6.72 14.06
CA ASN A 232 -28.80 -7.82 13.98
C ASN A 232 -30.17 -7.36 13.46
N SER A 233 -30.59 -6.11 13.72
CA SER A 233 -31.84 -5.53 13.16
C SER A 233 -31.79 -5.32 11.65
N ILE A 234 -30.60 -5.21 11.06
CA ILE A 234 -30.42 -5.03 9.62
C ILE A 234 -30.52 -6.38 8.90
N VAL A 235 -30.04 -7.47 9.52
CA VAL A 235 -30.02 -8.80 8.88
C VAL A 235 -30.36 -9.91 9.88
N ASP A 236 -31.51 -10.56 9.65
CA ASP A 236 -31.96 -11.72 10.42
C ASP A 236 -31.11 -12.97 10.18
N ASN A 237 -30.60 -13.16 8.95
CA ASN A 237 -29.82 -14.33 8.55
C ASN A 237 -28.51 -13.94 7.85
N LEU A 238 -27.39 -14.36 8.44
CA LEU A 238 -26.06 -14.22 7.83
C LEU A 238 -26.00 -14.96 6.47
N PRO A 239 -25.31 -14.39 5.46
CA PRO A 239 -24.99 -15.15 4.27
C PRO A 239 -24.18 -16.40 4.64
N GLU A 240 -24.55 -17.56 4.07
CA GLU A 240 -23.79 -18.80 4.26
C GLU A 240 -22.43 -18.64 3.59
N VAL A 241 -21.35 -18.76 4.38
CA VAL A 241 -19.98 -18.73 3.87
C VAL A 241 -19.48 -20.15 3.76
N SER A 242 -19.19 -20.58 2.54
CA SER A 242 -18.52 -21.85 2.26
C SER A 242 -17.16 -21.64 1.62
N PHE A 243 -16.23 -22.53 1.96
CA PHE A 243 -14.98 -22.70 1.24
C PHE A 243 -15.18 -23.77 0.17
N ILE A 244 -15.09 -23.36 -1.09
CA ILE A 244 -15.16 -24.26 -2.24
C ILE A 244 -13.74 -24.42 -2.75
N LYS A 245 -13.20 -25.64 -2.74
CA LYS A 245 -11.84 -25.89 -3.22
C LYS A 245 -11.74 -25.58 -4.72
N LYS A 246 -11.24 -24.41 -5.10
CA LYS A 246 -11.01 -24.00 -6.50
C LYS A 246 -9.54 -24.15 -6.88
N ASP A 247 -9.23 -24.03 -8.18
CA ASP A 247 -7.85 -23.81 -8.61
C ASP A 247 -7.36 -22.47 -8.04
N ARG A 248 -6.33 -22.53 -7.19
CA ARG A 248 -5.76 -21.35 -6.52
C ARG A 248 -5.05 -20.43 -7.51
N LEU A 249 -4.44 -20.98 -8.57
CA LEU A 249 -3.77 -20.17 -9.59
C LEU A 249 -4.77 -19.35 -10.38
N GLU A 250 -5.91 -19.94 -10.75
CA GLU A 250 -6.99 -19.19 -11.40
C GLU A 250 -7.57 -18.11 -10.49
N PHE A 251 -7.78 -18.42 -9.20
CA PHE A 251 -8.26 -17.43 -8.24
C PHE A 251 -7.28 -16.26 -8.10
N ARG A 252 -5.99 -16.55 -7.92
CA ARG A 252 -4.94 -15.52 -7.81
C ARG A 252 -4.83 -14.68 -9.09
N ARG A 253 -4.86 -15.32 -10.27
CA ARG A 253 -4.88 -14.61 -11.56
C ARG A 253 -6.07 -13.67 -11.67
N GLY A 254 -7.27 -14.13 -11.34
CA GLY A 254 -8.45 -13.26 -11.35
C GLY A 254 -8.36 -12.07 -10.40
N ILE A 255 -7.67 -12.21 -9.26
CA ILE A 255 -7.39 -11.08 -8.35
C ILE A 255 -6.41 -10.09 -8.98
N GLU A 256 -5.33 -10.57 -9.62
CA GLU A 256 -4.39 -9.68 -10.31
C GLU A 256 -5.03 -9.00 -11.54
N ASP A 257 -5.82 -9.72 -12.34
CA ASP A 257 -6.55 -9.14 -13.48
C ASP A 257 -7.49 -7.99 -13.04
N LEU A 258 -8.15 -8.15 -11.89
CA LEU A 258 -8.98 -7.09 -11.30
C LEU A 258 -8.15 -5.88 -10.85
N LYS A 259 -6.95 -6.09 -10.31
CA LYS A 259 -6.04 -5.00 -9.94
C LYS A 259 -5.53 -4.26 -11.17
N ASP A 260 -5.22 -4.98 -12.26
CA ASP A 260 -4.76 -4.37 -13.51
C ASP A 260 -5.84 -3.46 -14.10
N ILE A 261 -7.09 -3.94 -14.16
CA ILE A 261 -8.24 -3.13 -14.61
C ILE A 261 -8.41 -1.86 -13.75
N GLN A 262 -8.31 -1.97 -12.42
CA GLN A 262 -8.40 -0.82 -11.53
C GLN A 262 -7.24 0.16 -11.74
N THR A 263 -6.04 -0.35 -11.97
CA THR A 263 -4.82 0.45 -12.18
C THR A 263 -4.86 1.19 -13.51
N GLU A 264 -5.35 0.55 -14.58
CA GLU A 264 -5.54 1.17 -15.89
C GLU A 264 -6.56 2.32 -15.82
N GLN A 265 -7.67 2.14 -15.10
CA GLN A 265 -8.68 3.18 -14.89
C GLN A 265 -8.12 4.39 -14.11
N ILE A 266 -7.32 4.15 -13.08
CA ILE A 266 -6.67 5.21 -12.30
C ILE A 266 -5.61 5.94 -13.14
N ASN A 267 -4.79 5.20 -13.90
CA ASN A 267 -3.74 5.79 -14.74
C ASN A 267 -4.31 6.60 -15.93
N SER A 268 -5.48 6.24 -16.47
CA SER A 268 -6.14 7.02 -17.53
C SER A 268 -6.65 8.37 -17.04
N ASP A 269 -7.02 8.47 -15.77
CA ASP A 269 -7.45 9.73 -15.14
C ASP A 269 -6.26 10.58 -14.65
N GLU A 270 -5.14 9.95 -14.26
CA GLU A 270 -3.92 10.65 -13.83
C GLU A 270 -3.09 11.20 -15.01
N ASN A 271 -2.91 10.43 -16.11
CA ASN A 271 -2.09 10.86 -17.25
C ASN A 271 -2.67 12.06 -18.01
N ASN A 272 -3.99 12.30 -17.95
CA ASN A 272 -4.62 13.49 -18.54
C ASN A 272 -4.48 14.74 -17.66
N ASN A 273 -4.05 14.59 -16.40
CA ASN A 273 -3.98 15.66 -15.40
C ASN A 273 -2.55 15.98 -14.92
N GLU A 274 -1.54 15.13 -15.20
CA GLU A 274 -0.12 15.37 -14.84
C GLU A 274 0.48 16.61 -15.53
N ALA A 275 -0.16 17.15 -16.59
CA ALA A 275 0.31 18.36 -17.29
C ALA A 275 -0.21 19.69 -16.70
N ASP A 276 -1.40 19.70 -16.05
CA ASP A 276 -2.08 20.95 -15.66
C ASP A 276 -2.43 21.07 -14.17
N VAL A 277 -2.33 19.98 -13.38
CA VAL A 277 -2.85 19.94 -11.99
C VAL A 277 -1.76 20.09 -10.91
N GLU A 278 -0.49 19.79 -11.22
CA GLU A 278 0.62 19.89 -10.25
C GLU A 278 0.97 21.35 -9.88
N GLU A 279 0.69 22.32 -10.76
CA GLU A 279 1.05 23.73 -10.56
C GLU A 279 0.03 24.54 -9.72
N LYS A 280 -1.25 24.18 -9.71
CA LYS A 280 -2.30 25.00 -9.07
C LYS A 280 -2.62 24.64 -7.61
N ASN A 281 -2.27 23.44 -7.16
CA ASN A 281 -2.69 22.94 -5.85
C ASN A 281 -1.70 23.21 -4.70
N ILE A 282 -0.51 23.74 -4.99
CA ILE A 282 0.47 24.10 -3.93
C ILE A 282 0.16 25.49 -3.33
N GLU A 283 -0.57 26.36 -4.03
CA GLU A 283 -0.85 27.75 -3.59
C GLU A 283 -2.29 28.01 -3.17
N ASN A 284 -3.22 27.09 -3.40
CA ASN A 284 -4.58 27.25 -2.87
C ASN A 284 -4.60 26.83 -1.40
N ASN A 285 -4.46 27.81 -0.51
CA ASN A 285 -5.08 27.77 0.81
C ASN A 285 -6.49 27.18 0.66
N PRO A 286 -6.89 26.15 1.44
CA PRO A 286 -8.27 25.72 1.47
C PRO A 286 -9.08 26.77 2.26
N SER A 287 -9.31 27.92 1.65
CA SER A 287 -10.45 28.77 1.96
C SER A 287 -11.66 28.17 1.24
N ASN A 288 -12.16 27.08 1.83
CA ASN A 288 -13.54 26.63 1.82
C ASN A 288 -13.64 25.51 2.87
N ASP A 289 -14.47 25.69 3.89
CA ASP A 289 -14.62 24.84 5.08
C ASP A 289 -15.16 23.40 4.80
N GLU A 290 -15.13 22.93 3.55
CA GLU A 290 -15.42 21.55 3.19
C GLU A 290 -14.10 20.84 2.85
N ILE A 291 -13.52 20.20 3.87
CA ILE A 291 -12.45 19.21 3.67
C ILE A 291 -12.98 18.19 2.64
N ASP A 292 -12.30 18.03 1.51
CA ASP A 292 -12.62 16.99 0.55
C ASP A 292 -12.41 15.62 1.21
N LEU A 293 -13.51 14.97 1.58
CA LEU A 293 -13.50 13.66 2.23
C LEU A 293 -12.71 12.62 1.44
N ASN A 294 -12.70 12.72 0.10
CA ASN A 294 -11.93 11.81 -0.74
C ASN A 294 -10.42 12.05 -0.59
N LEU A 295 -10.02 13.32 -0.49
CA LEU A 295 -8.63 13.70 -0.25
C LEU A 295 -8.15 13.18 1.10
N GLU A 296 -8.93 13.37 2.16
CA GLU A 296 -8.57 12.92 3.51
C GLU A 296 -8.51 11.38 3.60
N LEU A 297 -9.42 10.66 2.92
CA LEU A 297 -9.37 9.21 2.77
C LEU A 297 -8.11 8.75 2.02
N ASN A 298 -7.76 9.41 0.91
CA ASN A 298 -6.55 9.07 0.15
C ASN A 298 -5.28 9.31 0.98
N LEU A 299 -5.18 10.45 1.65
CA LEU A 299 -4.09 10.75 2.59
C LEU A 299 -3.99 9.70 3.70
N THR A 300 -5.12 9.21 4.22
CA THR A 300 -5.15 8.16 5.24
C THR A 300 -4.55 6.87 4.72
N VAL A 301 -4.92 6.47 3.50
CA VAL A 301 -4.38 5.26 2.85
C VAL A 301 -2.88 5.41 2.56
N LYS A 302 -2.43 6.54 2.02
CA LYS A 302 -1.00 6.78 1.73
C LYS A 302 -0.16 6.84 3.00
N SER A 303 -0.68 7.46 4.07
CA SER A 303 -0.01 7.52 5.37
C SER A 303 0.13 6.14 6.00
N LEU A 304 -0.94 5.32 5.99
CA LEU A 304 -0.90 3.92 6.41
C LEU A 304 0.18 3.13 5.65
N GLU A 305 0.25 3.30 4.33
CA GLU A 305 1.24 2.62 3.50
C GLU A 305 2.67 3.04 3.86
N LEU A 306 2.93 4.33 4.10
CA LEU A 306 4.25 4.82 4.50
C LEU A 306 4.64 4.35 5.89
N LEU A 307 3.78 4.50 6.88
CA LEU A 307 4.04 4.08 8.26
C LEU A 307 4.27 2.56 8.36
N GLY A 308 3.48 1.77 7.63
CA GLY A 308 3.65 0.33 7.54
C GLY A 308 4.96 -0.06 6.84
N GLN A 309 5.35 0.62 5.76
CA GLN A 309 6.63 0.40 5.09
C GLN A 309 7.83 0.80 5.97
N LEU A 310 7.77 1.95 6.62
CA LEU A 310 8.79 2.44 7.56
C LEU A 310 9.04 1.42 8.67
N SER A 311 7.96 0.93 9.28
CA SER A 311 8.02 -0.07 10.34
C SER A 311 8.69 -1.35 9.86
N ARG A 312 8.37 -1.80 8.63
CA ARG A 312 8.94 -3.01 8.03
C ARG A 312 10.39 -2.85 7.63
N ASN A 313 10.74 -1.74 6.97
CA ASN A 313 12.09 -1.49 6.47
C ASN A 313 13.12 -1.33 7.61
N TYR A 314 12.67 -0.81 8.75
CA TYR A 314 13.54 -0.56 9.90
C TYR A 314 13.21 -1.41 11.12
N TYR A 315 12.64 -2.61 10.90
CA TYR A 315 12.32 -3.55 11.97
C TYR A 315 13.53 -3.90 12.84
N GLY A 316 14.76 -3.90 12.28
CA GLY A 316 16.00 -4.20 13.01
C GLY A 316 16.67 -2.99 13.65
N SER A 317 16.45 -1.78 13.13
CA SER A 317 17.16 -0.56 13.57
C SER A 317 16.33 0.38 14.44
N LEU A 318 14.99 0.30 14.39
CA LEU A 318 14.13 1.08 15.27
C LEU A 318 14.04 0.44 16.66
N LYS A 319 13.93 1.28 17.69
CA LYS A 319 13.56 0.85 19.04
C LYS A 319 12.10 0.41 19.07
N ILE A 320 11.74 -0.41 20.05
CA ILE A 320 10.36 -0.91 20.21
C ILE A 320 9.36 0.25 20.33
N THR A 321 9.68 1.29 21.11
CA THR A 321 8.81 2.46 21.28
C THR A 321 8.53 3.20 19.98
N GLN A 322 9.53 3.31 19.10
CA GLN A 322 9.37 3.92 17.77
C GLN A 322 8.47 3.05 16.87
N LYS A 323 8.65 1.73 16.88
CA LYS A 323 7.79 0.80 16.12
C LYS A 323 6.35 0.83 16.61
N GLU A 324 6.16 0.85 17.93
CA GLU A 324 4.83 0.93 18.55
C GLU A 324 4.14 2.24 18.15
N LEU A 325 4.84 3.37 18.18
CA LEU A 325 4.32 4.67 17.73
C LEU A 325 3.88 4.66 16.25
N LEU A 326 4.73 4.15 15.36
CA LEU A 326 4.41 4.07 13.93
C LEU A 326 3.22 3.13 13.66
N LEU A 327 3.23 1.94 14.27
CA LEU A 327 2.18 0.93 14.07
C LEU A 327 0.86 1.33 14.72
N ASP A 328 0.89 1.98 15.88
CA ASP A 328 -0.32 2.46 16.55
C ASP A 328 -1.04 3.49 15.69
N GLU A 329 -0.31 4.47 15.13
CA GLU A 329 -0.92 5.46 14.27
C GLU A 329 -1.33 4.88 12.91
N ALA A 330 -0.52 3.97 12.34
CA ALA A 330 -0.88 3.24 11.13
C ALA A 330 -2.20 2.49 11.28
N ILE A 331 -2.52 2.01 12.48
CA ILE A 331 -3.80 1.35 12.77
C ILE A 331 -4.89 2.38 13.07
N ASN A 332 -4.61 3.40 13.88
CA ASN A 332 -5.63 4.34 14.35
C ASN A 332 -6.19 5.23 13.24
N ALA A 333 -5.34 5.80 12.37
CA ALA A 333 -5.80 6.69 11.29
C ALA A 333 -6.88 6.07 10.39
N PRO A 334 -6.68 4.87 9.79
CA PRO A 334 -7.72 4.22 9.01
C PRO A 334 -8.90 3.72 9.85
N LEU A 335 -8.74 3.48 11.15
CA LEU A 335 -9.87 3.17 12.03
C LEU A 335 -10.70 4.42 12.36
N ARG A 336 -10.11 5.62 12.42
CA ARG A 336 -10.86 6.88 12.56
C ARG A 336 -11.70 7.15 11.31
N SER A 337 -11.13 6.94 10.12
CA SER A 337 -11.90 7.05 8.87
C SER A 337 -13.00 5.99 8.78
N LEU A 338 -12.77 4.77 9.27
CA LEU A 338 -13.83 3.76 9.39
C LEU A 338 -14.93 4.24 10.34
N ASN A 339 -14.60 4.81 11.50
CA ASN A 339 -15.62 5.29 12.44
C ASN A 339 -16.46 6.42 11.83
N PHE A 340 -15.84 7.33 11.09
CA PHE A 340 -16.56 8.34 10.30
C PHE A 340 -17.55 7.72 9.31
N LEU A 341 -17.13 6.72 8.52
CA LEU A 341 -18.00 6.06 7.56
C LEU A 341 -19.14 5.28 8.24
N LEU A 342 -18.90 4.74 9.43
CA LEU A 342 -19.88 3.99 10.21
C LEU A 342 -20.84 4.91 10.99
N SER A 343 -20.41 6.10 11.42
CA SER A 343 -21.23 6.98 12.25
C SER A 343 -22.50 7.43 11.54
N SER A 344 -22.42 7.74 10.24
CA SER A 344 -23.60 8.11 9.44
C SER A 344 -24.68 7.02 9.44
N VAL A 345 -24.27 5.76 9.48
CA VAL A 345 -25.17 4.60 9.48
C VAL A 345 -25.67 4.29 10.89
N ARG A 346 -24.81 4.44 11.91
CA ARG A 346 -25.15 4.20 13.32
C ARG A 346 -26.15 5.22 13.85
N ASP A 347 -25.96 6.49 13.52
CA ASP A 347 -26.71 7.58 14.14
C ASP A 347 -28.11 7.72 13.51
N GLU A 348 -28.28 7.40 12.23
CA GLU A 348 -29.55 7.49 11.49
C GLU A 348 -29.80 6.29 10.52
N PRO A 349 -29.95 5.05 11.04
CA PRO A 349 -30.11 3.86 10.19
C PRO A 349 -31.32 3.89 9.27
N GLU A 350 -32.49 4.23 9.81
CA GLU A 350 -33.74 4.17 9.05
C GLU A 350 -33.73 5.20 7.92
N LYS A 351 -33.13 6.38 8.12
CA LYS A 351 -32.95 7.36 7.03
C LYS A 351 -32.03 6.82 5.93
N THR A 352 -30.96 6.13 6.31
CA THR A 352 -30.05 5.51 5.34
C THR A 352 -30.76 4.40 4.56
N ILE A 353 -31.57 3.58 5.24
CA ILE A 353 -32.39 2.54 4.61
C ILE A 353 -33.40 3.17 3.64
N ASP A 354 -34.13 4.20 4.05
CA ASP A 354 -35.12 4.88 3.21
C ASP A 354 -34.47 5.52 1.96
N MET A 355 -33.28 6.11 2.09
CA MET A 355 -32.49 6.61 0.94
C MET A 355 -32.11 5.49 -0.03
N LEU A 356 -31.71 4.33 0.49
CA LEU A 356 -31.40 3.16 -0.35
C LEU A 356 -32.66 2.63 -1.03
N GLU A 357 -33.80 2.57 -0.35
CA GLU A 357 -35.08 2.19 -0.96
C GLU A 357 -35.44 3.09 -2.13
N GLN A 358 -35.30 4.41 -1.97
CA GLN A 358 -35.55 5.37 -3.05
C GLN A 358 -34.64 5.13 -4.26
N LYS A 359 -33.33 4.94 -4.04
CA LYS A 359 -32.38 4.62 -5.13
C LYS A 359 -32.70 3.29 -5.82
N ILE A 360 -33.06 2.26 -5.06
CA ILE A 360 -33.45 0.96 -5.61
C ILE A 360 -34.70 1.10 -6.48
N ASN A 361 -35.71 1.82 -5.99
CA ASN A 361 -36.94 2.06 -6.73
C ASN A 361 -36.67 2.80 -8.05
N GLN A 362 -35.83 3.85 -8.03
CA GLN A 362 -35.40 4.57 -9.24
C GLN A 362 -34.71 3.65 -10.26
N LEU A 363 -33.83 2.75 -9.82
CA LEU A 363 -33.14 1.80 -10.70
C LEU A 363 -34.05 0.70 -11.25
N LEU A 364 -35.14 0.39 -10.54
CA LEU A 364 -36.12 -0.62 -10.90
C LEU A 364 -37.34 -0.04 -11.67
N GLU A 365 -37.40 1.27 -11.87
CA GLU A 365 -38.46 1.92 -12.65
C GLU A 365 -38.58 1.24 -14.03
N GLY A 366 -39.77 0.68 -14.29
CA GLY A 366 -40.09 -0.02 -15.55
C GLY A 366 -39.66 -1.48 -15.64
N LYS A 367 -39.02 -2.08 -14.62
CA LYS A 367 -38.46 -3.45 -14.70
C LYS A 367 -39.09 -4.49 -13.76
N LYS A 368 -39.86 -4.13 -12.72
CA LYS A 368 -40.59 -5.10 -11.85
C LYS A 368 -41.61 -4.45 -10.91
N ASN A 369 -42.75 -5.12 -10.67
CA ASN A 369 -43.65 -4.84 -9.53
C ASN A 369 -43.09 -5.51 -8.27
N SER A 370 -42.05 -4.94 -7.67
CA SER A 370 -41.55 -5.41 -6.36
C SER A 370 -42.41 -4.79 -5.26
N THR A 371 -42.73 -5.55 -4.21
CA THR A 371 -43.46 -5.00 -3.06
C THR A 371 -42.54 -4.11 -2.20
N SER A 372 -43.10 -3.07 -1.58
CA SER A 372 -42.32 -2.15 -0.70
C SER A 372 -41.53 -2.90 0.39
N THR A 373 -42.06 -4.00 0.91
CA THR A 373 -41.41 -4.89 1.89
C THR A 373 -40.18 -5.60 1.33
N GLU A 374 -40.22 -6.08 0.07
CA GLU A 374 -39.08 -6.72 -0.59
C GLU A 374 -37.96 -5.71 -0.86
N VAL A 375 -38.33 -4.49 -1.26
CA VAL A 375 -37.38 -3.39 -1.49
C VAL A 375 -36.67 -3.01 -0.19
N ARG A 376 -37.41 -2.91 0.93
CA ARG A 376 -36.83 -2.66 2.26
C ARG A 376 -35.86 -3.75 2.69
N ALA A 377 -36.22 -5.02 2.50
CA ALA A 377 -35.35 -6.14 2.81
C ALA A 377 -34.06 -6.12 1.96
N LEU A 378 -34.16 -5.78 0.67
CA LEU A 378 -33.01 -5.61 -0.20
C LEU A 378 -32.13 -4.43 0.23
N ALA A 379 -32.72 -3.29 0.59
CA ALA A 379 -32.02 -2.11 1.08
C ALA A 379 -31.20 -2.43 2.35
N ARG A 380 -31.81 -3.13 3.32
CA ARG A 380 -31.08 -3.59 4.53
C ARG A 380 -29.92 -4.52 4.18
N LYS A 381 -30.13 -5.47 3.27
CA LYS A 381 -29.06 -6.38 2.81
C LYS A 381 -27.91 -5.63 2.12
N ILE A 382 -28.23 -4.64 1.29
CA ILE A 382 -27.24 -3.77 0.64
C ILE A 382 -26.46 -2.98 1.69
N LEU A 383 -27.14 -2.37 2.66
CA LEU A 383 -26.50 -1.63 3.75
C LEU A 383 -25.54 -2.51 4.54
N PHE A 384 -25.98 -3.70 4.95
CA PHE A 384 -25.11 -4.66 5.65
C PHE A 384 -23.90 -5.05 4.82
N ASN A 385 -24.08 -5.31 3.51
CA ASN A 385 -22.98 -5.61 2.62
C ASN A 385 -22.01 -4.44 2.46
N MET A 386 -22.49 -3.20 2.45
CA MET A 386 -21.64 -1.99 2.44
C MET A 386 -20.82 -1.90 3.73
N LEU A 387 -21.45 -2.04 4.89
CA LEU A 387 -20.77 -2.04 6.19
C LEU A 387 -19.69 -3.13 6.26
N PHE A 388 -20.02 -4.34 5.82
CA PHE A 388 -19.09 -5.45 5.71
C PHE A 388 -17.93 -5.14 4.77
N THR A 389 -18.21 -4.65 3.56
CA THR A 389 -17.19 -4.39 2.53
C THR A 389 -16.22 -3.31 2.96
N ILE A 390 -16.71 -2.20 3.51
CA ILE A 390 -15.87 -1.09 3.99
C ILE A 390 -15.00 -1.55 5.15
N THR A 391 -15.60 -2.23 6.13
CA THR A 391 -14.86 -2.73 7.31
C THR A 391 -13.80 -3.76 6.90
N TYR A 392 -14.16 -4.73 6.04
CA TYR A 392 -13.23 -5.73 5.52
C TYR A 392 -12.08 -5.08 4.74
N SER A 393 -12.38 -4.09 3.89
CA SER A 393 -11.39 -3.39 3.08
C SER A 393 -10.38 -2.65 3.95
N ILE A 394 -10.84 -1.91 4.97
CA ILE A 394 -9.96 -1.19 5.89
C ILE A 394 -9.10 -2.16 6.71
N VAL A 395 -9.68 -3.20 7.31
CA VAL A 395 -8.92 -4.21 8.10
C VAL A 395 -7.88 -4.91 7.22
N SER A 396 -8.25 -5.31 6.00
CA SER A 396 -7.34 -5.96 5.06
C SER A 396 -6.24 -5.01 4.57
N LYS A 397 -6.57 -3.72 4.37
CA LYS A 397 -5.60 -2.70 3.95
C LYS A 397 -4.59 -2.41 5.05
N ILE A 398 -5.02 -2.36 6.32
CA ILE A 398 -4.12 -2.25 7.48
C ILE A 398 -3.19 -3.46 7.50
N ALA A 399 -3.75 -4.67 7.49
CA ALA A 399 -2.98 -5.92 7.56
C ALA A 399 -1.96 -6.05 6.44
N SER A 400 -2.32 -5.76 5.19
CA SER A 400 -1.40 -5.79 4.05
C SER A 400 -0.30 -4.74 4.11
N SER A 401 -0.53 -3.61 4.78
CA SER A 401 0.46 -2.53 4.89
C SER A 401 1.47 -2.75 6.01
N ILE A 402 1.04 -3.30 7.15
CA ILE A 402 1.88 -3.52 8.34
C ILE A 402 2.39 -4.96 8.48
N GLY A 403 1.72 -5.93 7.85
CA GLY A 403 1.97 -7.36 8.00
C GLY A 403 3.43 -7.73 7.73
N SER A 404 4.07 -8.32 8.73
CA SER A 404 5.46 -8.80 8.64
C SER A 404 5.74 -9.82 9.73
N THR A 405 6.44 -10.91 9.37
CA THR A 405 6.90 -11.92 10.32
C THR A 405 7.74 -11.30 11.45
N HIS A 406 8.56 -10.30 11.13
CA HIS A 406 9.47 -9.67 12.08
C HIS A 406 8.79 -8.64 13.00
N LEU A 407 7.63 -8.10 12.59
CA LEU A 407 6.87 -7.12 13.38
C LEU A 407 5.71 -7.72 14.16
N GLN A 408 5.39 -9.01 13.94
CA GLN A 408 4.19 -9.63 14.51
C GLN A 408 4.08 -9.46 16.03
N LEU A 409 5.20 -9.51 16.75
CA LEU A 409 5.22 -9.31 18.20
C LEU A 409 4.79 -7.89 18.59
N VAL A 410 5.24 -6.87 17.86
CA VAL A 410 4.89 -5.47 18.11
C VAL A 410 3.45 -5.19 17.68
N ILE A 411 3.05 -5.71 16.51
CA ILE A 411 1.66 -5.63 16.02
C ILE A 411 0.71 -6.23 17.06
N ASN A 412 1.02 -7.42 17.60
CA ASN A 412 0.22 -8.05 18.64
C ASN A 412 0.07 -7.14 19.86
N ARG A 413 1.15 -6.53 20.36
CA ARG A 413 1.08 -5.60 21.50
C ARG A 413 0.18 -4.41 21.23
N VAL A 414 0.37 -3.74 20.09
CA VAL A 414 -0.42 -2.56 19.70
C VAL A 414 -1.91 -2.91 19.50
N CYS A 415 -2.21 -4.09 18.97
CA CYS A 415 -3.59 -4.57 18.83
C CYS A 415 -4.21 -4.95 20.18
N ASP A 416 -3.44 -5.62 21.05
CA ASP A 416 -3.92 -6.11 22.35
C ASP A 416 -4.20 -4.95 23.33
N THR A 417 -3.45 -3.84 23.25
CA THR A 417 -3.70 -2.63 24.09
C THR A 417 -5.02 -1.93 23.77
N LYS A 418 -5.57 -2.09 22.56
CA LYS A 418 -6.84 -1.46 22.16
C LYS A 418 -8.06 -2.09 22.82
N ASN A 419 -7.96 -3.36 23.25
CA ASN A 419 -9.04 -4.12 23.86
C ASN A 419 -10.38 -4.04 23.09
N SER A 420 -10.32 -4.04 21.75
CA SER A 420 -11.48 -3.91 20.86
C SER A 420 -11.54 -5.06 19.84
N ASP A 421 -12.70 -5.25 19.22
CA ASP A 421 -12.84 -6.22 18.13
C ASP A 421 -12.01 -5.84 16.92
N ALA A 422 -11.84 -4.55 16.65
CA ALA A 422 -10.95 -4.05 15.62
C ALA A 422 -9.50 -4.49 15.84
N GLY A 423 -8.97 -4.35 17.05
CA GLY A 423 -7.62 -4.82 17.39
C GLY A 423 -7.47 -6.33 17.16
N LYS A 424 -8.44 -7.13 17.60
CA LYS A 424 -8.45 -8.60 17.42
C LYS A 424 -8.51 -8.99 15.94
N LEU A 425 -9.36 -8.32 15.14
CA LEU A 425 -9.51 -8.57 13.71
C LEU A 425 -8.25 -8.19 12.93
N ILE A 426 -7.63 -7.05 13.25
CA ILE A 426 -6.37 -6.62 12.63
C ILE A 426 -5.24 -7.58 12.99
N LYS A 427 -5.17 -8.03 14.25
CA LYS A 427 -4.23 -9.06 14.70
C LYS A 427 -4.40 -10.34 13.88
N LEU A 428 -5.62 -10.87 13.78
CA LEU A 428 -5.91 -12.04 12.94
C LEU A 428 -5.51 -11.81 11.48
N ALA A 429 -5.94 -10.70 10.89
CA ALA A 429 -5.66 -10.36 9.49
C ALA A 429 -4.15 -10.26 9.23
N SER A 430 -3.38 -9.66 10.13
CA SER A 430 -1.91 -9.53 10.01
C SER A 430 -1.19 -10.89 10.01
N ILE A 431 -1.64 -11.84 10.86
CA ILE A 431 -1.08 -13.21 10.91
C ILE A 431 -1.38 -13.94 9.60
N LEU A 432 -2.63 -13.84 9.13
CA LEU A 432 -3.07 -14.50 7.90
C LEU A 432 -2.42 -13.91 6.66
N GLU A 433 -2.21 -12.60 6.61
CA GLU A 433 -1.59 -11.90 5.46
C GLU A 433 -0.18 -12.40 5.15
N VAL A 434 0.59 -12.72 6.19
CA VAL A 434 1.98 -13.19 6.07
C VAL A 434 2.05 -14.70 5.78
N GLY A 435 0.91 -15.40 5.79
CA GLY A 435 0.89 -16.85 5.56
C GLY A 435 1.37 -17.67 6.75
N GLN A 436 1.40 -17.10 7.97
CA GLN A 436 1.77 -17.86 9.16
C GLN A 436 0.71 -18.94 9.46
N VAL A 437 1.16 -20.03 10.10
CA VAL A 437 0.24 -21.07 10.58
C VAL A 437 -0.35 -20.59 11.89
N ILE A 438 -1.65 -20.26 11.87
CA ILE A 438 -2.38 -19.97 13.09
C ILE A 438 -2.72 -21.27 13.81
N SER A 439 -2.48 -21.32 15.13
CA SER A 439 -2.93 -22.46 15.93
C SER A 439 -4.46 -22.51 15.95
N ILE A 440 -5.03 -23.71 15.81
CA ILE A 440 -6.49 -23.91 15.86
C ILE A 440 -7.07 -23.40 17.19
N ASP A 441 -6.33 -23.57 18.28
CA ASP A 441 -6.77 -23.11 19.60
C ASP A 441 -6.73 -21.58 19.69
N GLU A 442 -5.71 -20.94 19.11
CA GLU A 442 -5.61 -19.49 19.04
C GLU A 442 -6.75 -18.91 18.19
N LEU A 443 -7.03 -19.51 17.03
CA LEU A 443 -8.13 -19.10 16.15
C LEU A 443 -9.49 -19.23 16.86
N LYS A 444 -9.72 -20.34 17.58
CA LYS A 444 -10.95 -20.53 18.38
C LYS A 444 -11.08 -19.50 19.50
N ARG A 445 -9.99 -19.22 20.22
CA ARG A 445 -9.98 -18.22 21.30
C ARG A 445 -10.27 -16.82 20.76
N LEU A 446 -9.62 -16.45 19.66
CA LEU A 446 -9.83 -15.14 19.02
C LEU A 446 -11.28 -15.02 18.54
N ASN A 447 -11.79 -16.01 17.80
CA ASN A 447 -13.18 -16.04 17.34
C ASN A 447 -14.20 -16.01 18.50
N GLY A 448 -13.92 -16.72 19.60
CA GLY A 448 -14.78 -16.73 20.78
C GLY A 448 -14.74 -15.46 21.62
N SER A 449 -13.68 -14.66 21.50
CA SER A 449 -13.48 -13.41 22.24
C SER A 449 -14.07 -12.17 21.57
N LEU A 450 -14.50 -12.27 20.31
CA LEU A 450 -15.16 -11.20 19.58
C LEU A 450 -16.59 -11.00 20.09
N SER A 451 -17.11 -9.78 19.93
CA SER A 451 -18.53 -9.50 20.15
C SER A 451 -19.39 -10.41 19.28
N LYS A 452 -20.55 -10.82 19.81
CA LYS A 452 -21.44 -11.78 19.13
C LYS A 452 -22.25 -11.16 17.97
N ASN A 453 -21.85 -10.01 17.45
CA ASN A 453 -22.53 -9.39 16.32
C ASN A 453 -22.27 -10.18 15.01
N ASN A 454 -23.19 -10.03 14.05
CA ASN A 454 -23.12 -10.75 12.78
C ASN A 454 -21.95 -10.27 11.90
N LEU A 455 -21.58 -8.98 12.00
CA LEU A 455 -20.51 -8.38 11.21
C LEU A 455 -19.13 -8.98 11.54
N SER A 456 -18.72 -9.01 12.81
CA SER A 456 -17.46 -9.57 13.29
C SER A 456 -17.31 -11.05 12.91
N LYS A 457 -18.38 -11.84 13.07
CA LYS A 457 -18.38 -13.25 12.63
C LYS A 457 -18.14 -13.39 11.14
N LEU A 458 -18.80 -12.56 10.33
CA LEU A 458 -18.65 -12.61 8.88
C LEU A 458 -17.24 -12.18 8.45
N LEU A 459 -16.66 -11.16 9.11
CA LEU A 459 -15.29 -10.69 8.88
C LEU A 459 -14.26 -11.78 9.15
N VAL A 460 -14.35 -12.49 10.28
CA VAL A 460 -13.46 -13.63 10.58
C VAL A 460 -13.56 -14.69 9.48
N LYS A 461 -14.78 -15.06 9.07
CA LYS A 461 -14.98 -16.06 8.02
C LYS A 461 -14.36 -15.60 6.70
N ALA A 462 -14.57 -14.35 6.31
CA ALA A 462 -14.03 -13.79 5.07
C ALA A 462 -12.49 -13.77 5.07
N LEU A 463 -11.86 -13.33 6.16
CA LEU A 463 -10.40 -13.32 6.32
C LEU A 463 -9.81 -14.73 6.21
N VAL A 464 -10.44 -15.71 6.87
CA VAL A 464 -10.01 -17.12 6.83
C VAL A 464 -10.19 -17.71 5.43
N VAL A 465 -11.33 -17.46 4.77
CA VAL A 465 -11.56 -17.92 3.40
C VAL A 465 -10.52 -17.34 2.44
N ASN A 466 -10.26 -16.03 2.53
CA ASN A 466 -9.23 -15.38 1.71
C ASN A 466 -7.85 -16.01 1.96
N TYR A 467 -7.47 -16.25 3.22
CA TYR A 467 -6.24 -16.96 3.57
C TYR A 467 -6.13 -18.34 2.92
N LEU A 468 -7.20 -19.14 2.95
CA LEU A 468 -7.20 -20.49 2.39
C LEU A 468 -7.12 -20.52 0.86
N TYR A 469 -7.61 -19.47 0.19
CA TYR A 469 -7.41 -19.27 -1.24
C TYR A 469 -6.00 -18.77 -1.55
N MET A 470 -5.43 -17.94 -0.67
CA MET A 470 -4.10 -17.37 -0.85
C MET A 470 -2.96 -18.29 -0.44
N PHE A 471 -3.12 -19.23 0.49
CA PHE A 471 -2.03 -20.08 0.96
C PHE A 471 -2.39 -21.57 0.88
N GLU A 472 -1.53 -22.36 0.23
CA GLU A 472 -1.73 -23.81 0.13
C GLU A 472 -1.51 -24.49 1.48
N ARG A 473 -2.54 -25.25 1.93
CA ARG A 473 -2.52 -26.04 3.17
C ARG A 473 -3.05 -27.45 2.93
N PRO A 474 -2.58 -28.44 3.72
CA PRO A 474 -3.14 -29.80 3.68
C PRO A 474 -4.63 -29.80 4.00
N ASP A 475 -5.42 -30.61 3.26
CA ASP A 475 -6.89 -30.64 3.39
C ASP A 475 -7.36 -30.87 4.84
N LYS A 476 -6.62 -31.67 5.63
CA LYS A 476 -6.90 -31.89 7.05
C LYS A 476 -6.83 -30.59 7.87
N GLN A 477 -5.82 -29.75 7.62
CA GLN A 477 -5.69 -28.45 8.28
C GLN A 477 -6.79 -27.50 7.81
N VAL A 478 -7.11 -27.49 6.51
CA VAL A 478 -8.21 -26.67 5.96
C VAL A 478 -9.53 -26.99 6.65
N GLN A 479 -9.87 -28.28 6.80
CA GLN A 479 -11.07 -28.72 7.49
C GLN A 479 -11.09 -28.29 8.97
N GLN A 480 -9.96 -28.40 9.67
CA GLN A 480 -9.83 -27.97 11.07
C GLN A 480 -10.01 -26.45 11.22
N ILE A 481 -9.42 -25.67 10.31
CA ILE A 481 -9.55 -24.20 10.27
C ILE A 481 -11.01 -23.82 9.98
N CYS A 482 -11.64 -24.40 8.96
CA CYS A 482 -13.05 -24.14 8.64
C CYS A 482 -13.98 -24.48 9.81
N ALA A 483 -13.76 -25.60 10.49
CA ALA A 483 -14.55 -26.00 11.66
C ALA A 483 -14.38 -25.04 12.84
N ALA A 484 -13.18 -24.48 13.06
CA ALA A 484 -12.91 -23.55 14.14
C ALA A 484 -13.71 -22.24 14.05
N VAL A 485 -14.11 -21.84 12.84
CA VAL A 485 -14.84 -20.58 12.57
C VAL A 485 -16.22 -20.79 11.93
N ASN A 486 -16.74 -22.03 11.95
CA ASN A 486 -18.04 -22.39 11.37
C ASN A 486 -18.19 -22.01 9.89
N ILE A 487 -17.19 -22.34 9.07
CA ILE A 487 -17.24 -22.28 7.60
C ILE A 487 -17.57 -23.67 7.08
N ARG A 488 -18.49 -23.76 6.11
CA ARG A 488 -18.80 -25.01 5.43
C ARG A 488 -17.68 -25.37 4.45
N TYR A 489 -17.17 -26.60 4.51
CA TYR A 489 -16.15 -27.10 3.61
C TYR A 489 -16.78 -27.93 2.50
N ASP A 490 -16.79 -27.41 1.27
CA ASP A 490 -17.31 -28.12 0.10
C ASP A 490 -16.15 -28.57 -0.80
N THR A 491 -15.97 -29.88 -0.94
CA THR A 491 -15.08 -30.44 -1.97
C THR A 491 -15.77 -30.35 -3.33
N ILE A 492 -15.06 -29.93 -4.38
CA ILE A 492 -15.55 -30.15 -5.75
C ILE A 492 -15.84 -31.65 -5.89
N SER A 493 -17.12 -32.00 -5.99
CA SER A 493 -17.55 -33.33 -6.41
C SER A 493 -16.94 -33.58 -7.79
N LYS A 494 -16.10 -34.62 -7.90
CA LYS A 494 -15.48 -35.07 -9.15
C LYS A 494 -16.49 -35.46 -10.25
N GLU A 495 -17.78 -35.26 -10.04
CA GLU A 495 -18.85 -35.68 -10.94
C GLU A 495 -19.10 -34.73 -12.13
N ILE A 496 -18.52 -33.52 -12.15
CA ILE A 496 -18.72 -32.59 -13.28
C ILE A 496 -17.77 -32.91 -14.48
N GLY A 497 -16.88 -33.89 -14.35
CA GLY A 497 -15.96 -34.32 -15.42
C GLY A 497 -16.49 -35.38 -16.39
N PHE A 498 -17.62 -36.05 -16.11
CA PHE A 498 -18.10 -37.18 -16.93
C PHE A 498 -19.35 -36.90 -17.78
N GLN A 499 -19.99 -35.74 -17.65
CA GLN A 499 -21.19 -35.40 -18.44
C GLN A 499 -20.91 -34.64 -19.75
N LYS A 500 -19.65 -34.35 -20.09
CA LYS A 500 -19.27 -33.69 -21.36
C LYS A 500 -18.61 -34.61 -22.40
N ILE A 501 -18.61 -35.93 -22.19
CA ILE A 501 -18.06 -36.90 -23.16
C ILE A 501 -19.15 -37.71 -23.89
N ASN A 502 -20.43 -37.61 -23.49
CA ASN A 502 -21.54 -38.24 -24.21
C ASN A 502 -22.68 -37.25 -24.45
N LYS A 503 -22.48 -36.32 -25.39
CA LYS A 503 -23.56 -35.75 -26.20
C LYS A 503 -23.01 -35.17 -27.50
#